data_AF-A0A7L0QM23-F1
#
_entry.id   AF-A0A7L0QM23-F1
#
_cell.length_a   1.000
_cell.length_b   1.000
_cell.length_c   1.000
_cell.angle_alpha   90.00
_cell.angle_beta   90.00
_cell.angle_gamma   90.00
#
_symmetry.space_group_name_H-M   'P 1'
#
loop_
_entity.id
_entity.type
_entity.pdbx_description
1 polymer ?
#
loop_
_entity_poly.entity_id
_entity_poly.type
_entity_poly.pdbx_seq_one_letter_code
_entity_poly.pdbx_strand_id
1 'polypeptide(L)'
;FLGWLDFLDELVLGAHPLVADAISQAVEEKFFQGTLQPQLLQMSELAVLGATAVLAGTVRQLRSPTLLHRLVLFLLGPHRHPETPGDAPHPLRAQLIERCDHLSDEISLASLRLFEELLRKPHEHVAHNLVLRNLEARAYLQRGPEERGPPETDPEEDGLELEEDPYFTDGFPDSFGVTKNPSPASTPSGKGQVSEVVSR
;
A
#
# COMPACT_ATOMS: atom_id res chain seq x y z
N PHE A 1 11.19 16.40 -22.76
CA PHE A 1 10.50 15.20 -22.24
C PHE A 1 9.64 15.55 -21.03
N LEU A 2 10.22 15.93 -19.89
CA LEU A 2 9.49 16.17 -18.64
C LEU A 2 8.32 17.18 -18.77
N GLY A 3 8.49 18.28 -19.52
CA GLY A 3 7.36 19.22 -19.75
C GLY A 3 6.16 18.64 -20.52
N TRP A 4 6.37 17.64 -21.39
CA TRP A 4 5.27 16.91 -22.03
C TRP A 4 4.55 15.99 -21.03
N LEU A 5 5.32 15.36 -20.14
CA LEU A 5 4.77 14.53 -19.08
C LEU A 5 3.98 15.36 -18.07
N ASP A 6 4.50 16.50 -17.64
CA ASP A 6 3.82 17.43 -16.74
C ASP A 6 2.48 17.89 -17.33
N PHE A 7 2.45 18.21 -18.63
CA PHE A 7 1.21 18.54 -19.33
C PHE A 7 0.21 17.38 -19.32
N LEU A 8 0.66 16.16 -19.62
CA LEU A 8 -0.22 14.98 -19.59
C LEU A 8 -0.74 14.68 -18.19
N ASP A 9 0.10 14.84 -17.16
CA ASP A 9 -0.28 14.61 -15.77
C ASP A 9 -1.34 15.62 -15.31
N GLU A 10 -1.18 16.91 -15.62
CA GLU A 10 -2.18 17.95 -15.37
C GLU A 10 -3.48 17.69 -16.16
N LEU A 11 -3.37 17.26 -17.42
CA LEU A 11 -4.53 16.92 -18.23
C LEU A 11 -5.32 15.76 -17.62
N VAL A 12 -4.64 14.70 -17.17
CA VAL A 12 -5.28 13.55 -16.51
C VAL A 12 -5.89 13.94 -15.16
N LEU A 13 -5.23 14.82 -14.40
CA LEU A 13 -5.76 15.34 -13.12
C LEU A 13 -7.08 16.11 -13.30
N GLY A 14 -7.19 16.90 -14.36
CA GLY A 14 -8.38 17.74 -14.63
C GLY A 14 -9.46 17.08 -15.48
N ALA A 15 -9.19 15.91 -16.08
CA ALA A 15 -10.12 15.27 -17.01
C ALA A 15 -11.24 14.48 -16.32
N HIS A 16 -12.34 14.27 -17.05
CA HIS A 16 -13.37 13.31 -16.65
C HIS A 16 -12.76 11.90 -16.49
N PRO A 17 -13.16 11.08 -15.49
CA PRO A 17 -12.53 9.79 -15.20
C PRO A 17 -12.38 8.86 -16.40
N LEU A 18 -13.39 8.77 -17.28
CA LEU A 18 -13.32 7.96 -18.50
C LEU A 18 -12.26 8.44 -19.49
N VAL A 19 -12.05 9.76 -19.59
CA VAL A 19 -11.05 10.36 -20.47
C VAL A 19 -9.67 10.22 -19.84
N ALA A 20 -9.56 10.47 -18.54
CA ALA A 20 -8.34 10.26 -17.75
C ALA A 20 -7.84 8.82 -17.89
N ASP A 21 -8.75 7.84 -17.79
CA ASP A 21 -8.42 6.42 -17.96
C ASP A 21 -7.95 6.09 -19.39
N ALA A 22 -8.67 6.56 -20.42
CA ALA A 22 -8.29 6.37 -21.81
C ALA A 22 -6.93 6.98 -22.15
N ILE A 23 -6.64 8.19 -21.66
CA ILE A 23 -5.32 8.83 -21.82
C ILE A 23 -4.26 8.01 -21.09
N SER A 24 -4.55 7.58 -19.86
CA SER A 24 -3.59 6.83 -19.05
C SER A 24 -3.26 5.47 -19.68
N GLN A 25 -4.25 4.81 -20.29
CA GLN A 25 -4.04 3.59 -21.08
C GLN A 25 -3.16 3.85 -22.30
N ALA A 26 -3.43 4.92 -23.05
CA ALA A 26 -2.62 5.26 -24.21
C ALA A 26 -1.16 5.55 -23.83
N VAL A 27 -0.93 6.23 -22.70
CA VAL A 27 0.42 6.47 -22.16
C VAL A 27 1.11 5.16 -21.78
N GLU A 28 0.40 4.25 -21.11
CA GLU A 28 0.93 2.94 -20.75
C GLU A 28 1.38 2.15 -22.00
N GLU A 29 0.52 2.04 -23.00
CA GLU A 29 0.82 1.30 -24.23
C GLU A 29 1.94 1.92 -25.05
N LYS A 30 1.88 3.25 -25.29
CA LYS A 30 2.80 3.92 -26.21
C LYS A 30 4.13 4.28 -25.57
N PHE A 31 4.09 4.76 -24.33
CA PHE A 31 5.27 5.26 -23.66
C PHE A 31 5.86 4.23 -22.70
N PHE A 32 5.10 3.68 -21.74
CA PHE A 32 5.66 2.74 -20.77
C PHE A 32 6.13 1.45 -21.45
N GLN A 33 5.23 0.77 -22.15
CA GLN A 33 5.52 -0.50 -22.82
C GLN A 33 6.25 -0.28 -24.16
N GLY A 34 5.77 0.67 -24.98
CA GLY A 34 6.33 0.89 -26.31
C GLY A 34 7.71 1.55 -26.36
N THR A 35 8.09 2.32 -25.33
CA THR A 35 9.34 3.09 -25.34
C THR A 35 10.23 2.79 -24.14
N LEU A 36 9.72 2.91 -22.91
CA LEU A 36 10.54 2.74 -21.70
C LEU A 36 10.95 1.29 -21.48
N GLN A 37 10.04 0.33 -21.61
CA GLN A 37 10.33 -1.09 -21.38
C GLN A 37 11.51 -1.62 -22.20
N PRO A 38 11.58 -1.44 -23.54
CA PRO A 38 12.73 -1.93 -24.29
C PRO A 38 14.03 -1.23 -23.88
N GLN A 39 14.00 0.07 -23.57
CA GLN A 39 15.18 0.81 -23.10
C GLN A 39 15.64 0.34 -21.72
N LEU A 40 14.70 0.05 -20.82
CA LEU A 40 14.98 -0.52 -19.52
C LEU A 40 15.48 -1.95 -19.63
N LEU A 41 15.07 -2.75 -20.61
CA LEU A 41 15.53 -4.13 -20.78
C LEU A 41 16.85 -4.27 -21.55
N GLN A 42 17.37 -3.18 -22.12
CA GLN A 42 18.65 -3.18 -22.83
C GLN A 42 19.86 -3.41 -21.91
N MET A 43 20.97 -3.85 -22.51
CA MET A 43 22.24 -4.14 -21.83
C MET A 43 23.30 -3.05 -21.98
N SER A 44 23.02 -2.00 -22.76
CA SER A 44 23.93 -0.87 -22.93
C SER A 44 23.89 0.01 -21.69
N GLU A 45 25.04 0.24 -21.04
CA GLU A 45 25.16 1.06 -19.84
C GLU A 45 24.56 2.46 -20.03
N LEU A 46 24.92 3.14 -21.14
CA LEU A 46 24.38 4.46 -21.45
C LEU A 46 22.85 4.45 -21.61
N ALA A 47 22.31 3.40 -22.24
CA ALA A 47 20.86 3.26 -22.42
C ALA A 47 20.16 3.01 -21.07
N VAL A 48 20.72 2.14 -20.23
CA VAL A 48 20.20 1.84 -18.91
C VAL A 48 20.21 3.06 -18.00
N LEU A 49 21.32 3.80 -17.94
CA LEU A 49 21.43 5.02 -17.15
C LEU A 49 20.44 6.08 -17.64
N GLY A 50 20.36 6.31 -18.95
CA GLY A 50 19.42 7.25 -19.54
C GLY A 50 17.96 6.88 -19.26
N ALA A 51 17.59 5.63 -19.48
CA ALA A 51 16.23 5.13 -19.26
C ALA A 51 15.84 5.19 -17.77
N THR A 52 16.77 4.82 -16.88
CA THR A 52 16.56 4.87 -15.42
C THR A 52 16.41 6.31 -14.94
N ALA A 53 17.20 7.25 -15.47
CA ALA A 53 17.07 8.67 -15.14
C ALA A 53 15.74 9.26 -15.63
N VAL A 54 15.31 8.93 -16.86
CA VAL A 54 14.00 9.32 -17.39
C VAL A 54 12.90 8.75 -16.50
N LEU A 55 12.97 7.46 -16.16
CA LEU A 55 11.99 6.80 -15.31
C LEU A 55 11.91 7.42 -13.91
N ALA A 56 13.05 7.69 -13.27
CA ALA A 56 13.09 8.35 -11.97
C ALA A 56 12.47 9.76 -12.04
N GLY A 57 12.74 10.51 -13.11
CA GLY A 57 12.08 11.78 -13.39
C GLY A 57 10.56 11.63 -13.56
N THR A 58 10.12 10.61 -14.30
CA THR A 58 8.70 10.28 -14.50
C THR A 58 8.00 9.94 -13.20
N VAL A 59 8.58 9.05 -12.39
CA VAL A 59 8.07 8.72 -11.06
C VAL A 59 7.94 10.01 -10.26
N ARG A 60 9.02 10.79 -10.14
CA ARG A 60 9.01 12.02 -9.34
C ARG A 60 7.90 13.00 -9.74
N GLN A 61 7.70 13.25 -11.04
CA GLN A 61 6.74 14.24 -11.53
C GLN A 61 5.27 13.84 -11.45
N LEU A 62 4.95 12.56 -11.64
CA LEU A 62 3.55 12.12 -11.72
C LEU A 62 2.82 12.32 -10.38
N ARG A 63 1.71 13.07 -10.44
CA ARG A 63 0.79 13.33 -9.34
C ARG A 63 -0.59 12.72 -9.56
N SER A 64 -1.00 12.50 -10.82
CA SER A 64 -2.28 11.88 -11.11
C SER A 64 -2.31 10.44 -10.57
N PRO A 65 -3.33 10.07 -9.77
CA PRO A 65 -3.42 8.73 -9.20
C PRO A 65 -3.56 7.67 -10.30
N THR A 66 -4.25 7.97 -11.39
CA THR A 66 -4.47 7.04 -12.52
C THR A 66 -3.18 6.72 -13.27
N LEU A 67 -2.36 7.71 -13.65
CA LEU A 67 -1.08 7.44 -14.31
C LEU A 67 -0.07 6.81 -13.36
N LEU A 68 -0.01 7.28 -12.11
CA LEU A 68 0.87 6.70 -11.11
C LEU A 68 0.54 5.22 -10.89
N HIS A 69 -0.75 4.88 -10.79
CA HIS A 69 -1.19 3.49 -10.65
C HIS A 69 -0.71 2.63 -11.82
N ARG A 70 -0.93 3.06 -13.07
CA ARG A 70 -0.47 2.32 -14.26
C ARG A 70 1.05 2.20 -14.33
N LEU A 71 1.80 3.26 -14.00
CA LEU A 71 3.25 3.20 -13.93
C LEU A 71 3.72 2.17 -12.90
N VAL A 72 3.10 2.17 -11.71
CA VAL A 72 3.47 1.24 -10.64
C VAL A 72 3.17 -0.21 -11.02
N LEU A 73 2.02 -0.49 -11.64
CA LEU A 73 1.72 -1.83 -12.17
C LEU A 73 2.68 -2.24 -13.29
N PHE A 74 3.04 -1.30 -14.16
CA PHE A 74 4.03 -1.51 -15.21
C PHE A 74 5.41 -1.90 -14.65
N LEU A 75 5.88 -1.22 -13.60
CA LEU A 75 7.20 -1.47 -13.00
C LEU A 75 7.23 -2.69 -12.09
N LEU A 76 6.21 -2.87 -11.26
CA LEU A 76 6.22 -3.84 -10.17
C LEU A 76 5.37 -5.08 -10.45
N GLY A 77 4.60 -5.08 -11.54
CA GLY A 77 3.63 -6.12 -11.89
C GLY A 77 2.31 -5.94 -11.13
N PRO A 78 1.21 -6.55 -11.58
CA PRO A 78 -0.11 -6.36 -10.97
C PRO A 78 -0.35 -7.20 -9.71
N HIS A 79 0.44 -8.26 -9.52
CA HIS A 79 0.20 -9.25 -8.49
C HIS A 79 0.82 -8.85 -7.15
N ARG A 80 0.08 -9.14 -6.06
CA ARG A 80 0.49 -8.88 -4.67
C ARG A 80 0.79 -10.17 -3.88
N HIS A 81 0.73 -11.33 -4.52
CA HIS A 81 1.00 -12.61 -3.83
C HIS A 81 2.47 -12.66 -3.37
N PRO A 82 2.79 -13.39 -2.27
CA PRO A 82 4.17 -13.66 -1.90
C PRO A 82 4.95 -14.25 -3.08
N GLU A 83 6.25 -13.96 -3.17
CA GLU A 83 7.12 -14.69 -4.11
C GLU A 83 7.40 -16.07 -3.53
N THR A 84 7.04 -17.11 -4.28
CA THR A 84 7.36 -18.50 -3.92
C THR A 84 8.49 -19.04 -4.80
N PRO A 85 9.32 -19.98 -4.30
CA PRO A 85 10.35 -20.61 -5.11
C PRO A 85 9.73 -21.30 -6.34
N GLY A 86 10.04 -20.78 -7.54
CA GLY A 86 9.51 -21.28 -8.82
C GLY A 86 8.57 -20.32 -9.54
N ASP A 87 8.12 -19.24 -8.91
CA ASP A 87 7.36 -18.19 -9.58
C ASP A 87 8.24 -17.40 -10.57
N ALA A 88 7.72 -17.15 -11.76
CA ALA A 88 8.36 -16.24 -12.71
C ALA A 88 8.20 -14.79 -12.23
N PRO A 89 9.28 -14.08 -11.86
CA PRO A 89 9.15 -12.72 -11.37
C PRO A 89 8.76 -11.77 -12.50
N HIS A 90 8.14 -10.65 -12.14
CA HIS A 90 7.86 -9.60 -13.12
C HIS A 90 9.18 -9.09 -13.71
N PRO A 91 9.38 -9.13 -15.05
CA PRO A 91 10.71 -8.99 -15.66
C PRO A 91 11.37 -7.64 -15.35
N LEU A 92 10.61 -6.55 -15.41
CA LEU A 92 11.14 -5.22 -15.08
C LEU A 92 11.50 -5.11 -13.59
N ARG A 93 10.67 -5.68 -12.71
CA ARG A 93 10.94 -5.67 -11.27
C ARG A 93 12.22 -6.44 -10.96
N ALA A 94 12.34 -7.65 -11.47
CA ALA A 94 13.52 -8.49 -11.28
C ALA A 94 14.79 -7.78 -11.76
N GLN A 95 14.75 -7.23 -12.98
CA GLN A 95 15.90 -6.55 -13.57
C GLN A 95 16.27 -5.26 -12.82
N LEU A 96 15.30 -4.46 -12.39
CA LEU A 96 15.58 -3.25 -11.62
C LEU A 96 16.20 -3.57 -10.25
N ILE A 97 15.75 -4.65 -9.61
CA ILE A 97 16.33 -5.14 -8.34
C ILE A 97 17.75 -5.65 -8.57
N GLU A 98 17.98 -6.46 -9.60
CA GLU A 98 19.33 -6.97 -9.94
C GLU A 98 20.32 -5.82 -10.17
N ARG A 99 19.86 -4.73 -10.79
CA ARG A 99 20.70 -3.54 -11.02
C ARG A 99 21.11 -2.79 -9.76
N CYS A 100 20.46 -3.01 -8.62
CA CYS A 100 20.90 -2.39 -7.36
C CYS A 100 22.26 -2.92 -6.88
N ASP A 101 22.67 -4.10 -7.34
CA ASP A 101 23.97 -4.73 -7.03
C ASP A 101 24.80 -4.94 -8.31
N HIS A 102 24.77 -3.94 -9.20
CA HIS A 102 25.52 -3.97 -10.45
C HIS A 102 26.98 -3.60 -10.24
N LEU A 103 27.89 -4.16 -11.06
CA LEU A 103 29.34 -3.89 -11.01
C LEU A 103 29.71 -2.42 -11.30
N SER A 104 28.82 -1.69 -11.96
CA SER A 104 28.95 -0.24 -12.20
C SER A 104 28.19 0.51 -11.12
N ASP A 105 28.92 1.23 -10.27
CA ASP A 105 28.36 2.03 -9.18
C ASP A 105 27.33 3.05 -9.69
N GLU A 106 27.49 3.56 -10.91
CA GLU A 106 26.55 4.51 -11.50
C GLU A 106 25.18 3.87 -11.75
N ILE A 107 25.15 2.64 -12.26
CA ILE A 107 23.91 1.88 -12.49
C ILE A 107 23.25 1.53 -11.15
N SER A 108 24.04 1.07 -10.18
CA SER A 108 23.55 0.74 -8.83
C SER A 108 22.93 1.95 -8.15
N LEU A 109 23.64 3.08 -8.15
CA LEU A 109 23.16 4.33 -7.58
C LEU A 109 21.93 4.88 -8.30
N ALA A 110 21.90 4.86 -9.64
CA ALA A 110 20.74 5.31 -10.41
C ALA A 110 19.50 4.47 -10.11
N SER A 111 19.66 3.15 -9.98
CA SER A 111 18.58 2.22 -9.66
C SER A 111 18.08 2.41 -8.23
N LEU A 112 18.98 2.58 -7.25
CA LEU A 112 18.61 2.89 -5.86
C LEU A 112 17.84 4.21 -5.75
N ARG A 113 18.26 5.26 -6.47
CA ARG A 113 17.54 6.54 -6.52
C ARG A 113 16.14 6.39 -7.11
N LEU A 114 15.96 5.55 -8.13
CA LEU A 114 14.64 5.25 -8.68
C LEU A 114 13.73 4.62 -7.61
N PHE A 115 14.22 3.64 -6.86
CA PHE A 115 13.44 3.02 -5.78
C PHE A 115 13.12 4.01 -4.65
N GLU A 116 14.05 4.91 -4.33
CA GLU A 116 13.81 6.00 -3.39
C GLU A 116 12.66 6.90 -3.85
N GLU A 117 12.63 7.29 -5.14
CA GLU A 117 11.52 8.07 -5.71
C GLU A 117 10.19 7.30 -5.69
N LEU A 118 10.20 5.99 -5.92
CA LEU A 118 9.00 5.15 -5.82
C LEU A 118 8.47 5.11 -4.38
N LEU A 119 9.35 4.89 -3.40
CA LEU A 119 8.98 4.80 -1.99
C LEU A 119 8.45 6.13 -1.42
N ARG A 120 8.82 7.26 -2.02
CA ARG A 120 8.25 8.57 -1.69
C ARG A 120 6.79 8.72 -2.15
N LYS A 121 6.28 7.86 -3.03
CA LYS A 121 4.90 7.96 -3.52
C LYS A 121 3.91 7.36 -2.52
N PRO A 122 2.79 8.05 -2.24
CA PRO A 122 1.73 7.53 -1.37
C PRO A 122 0.88 6.48 -2.11
N HIS A 123 1.51 5.38 -2.55
CA HIS A 123 0.87 4.32 -3.31
C HIS A 123 1.18 2.96 -2.69
N GLU A 124 0.19 2.39 -2.01
CA GLU A 124 0.29 1.14 -1.23
C GLU A 124 0.96 -0.02 -1.99
N HIS A 125 0.68 -0.15 -3.29
CA HIS A 125 1.25 -1.21 -4.12
C HIS A 125 2.78 -1.19 -4.20
N VAL A 126 3.40 -0.01 -4.01
CA VAL A 126 4.85 0.16 -4.00
C VAL A 126 5.45 -0.51 -2.77
N ALA A 127 5.00 -0.10 -1.57
CA ALA A 127 5.47 -0.69 -0.32
C ALA A 127 5.17 -2.19 -0.27
N HIS A 128 4.01 -2.61 -0.78
CA HIS A 128 3.64 -4.01 -0.84
C HIS A 128 4.62 -4.83 -1.70
N ASN A 129 4.92 -4.38 -2.92
CA ASN A 129 5.75 -5.15 -3.85
C ASN A 129 7.25 -5.04 -3.62
N LEU A 130 7.73 -3.96 -3.01
CA LEU A 130 9.15 -3.80 -2.72
C LEU A 130 9.51 -4.39 -1.35
N VAL A 131 8.63 -4.28 -0.36
CA VAL A 131 8.91 -4.68 1.03
C VAL A 131 8.09 -5.90 1.43
N LEU A 132 6.76 -5.77 1.49
CA LEU A 132 5.89 -6.78 2.13
C LEU A 132 5.85 -8.12 1.39
N ARG A 133 6.06 -8.12 0.06
CA ARG A 133 6.08 -9.35 -0.75
C ARG A 133 7.23 -10.28 -0.36
N ASN A 134 8.35 -9.71 0.10
CA ASN A 134 9.60 -10.41 0.38
C ASN A 134 9.82 -10.73 1.87
N LEU A 135 8.87 -10.37 2.74
CA LEU A 135 8.96 -10.71 4.16
C LEU A 135 8.62 -12.20 4.36
N GLU A 136 9.65 -13.00 4.67
CA GLU A 136 9.57 -14.46 4.89
C GLU A 136 8.61 -14.83 6.03
N ALA A 137 8.63 -14.07 7.11
CA ALA A 137 7.78 -14.26 8.27
C ALA A 137 6.69 -13.18 8.29
N ARG A 138 5.57 -13.43 7.62
CA ARG A 138 4.34 -12.64 7.85
C ARG A 138 3.72 -12.96 9.22
N ALA A 139 4.52 -13.02 10.28
CA ALA A 139 4.06 -13.27 11.65
C ALA A 139 2.97 -12.26 12.06
N TYR A 140 3.00 -11.05 11.49
CA TYR A 140 1.95 -10.04 11.66
C TYR A 140 0.58 -10.43 11.06
N LEU A 141 0.52 -11.33 10.05
CA LEU A 141 -0.73 -11.91 9.53
C LEU A 141 -1.14 -13.18 10.29
N GLN A 142 -0.18 -13.88 10.91
CA GLN A 142 -0.45 -15.04 11.76
C GLN A 142 -1.05 -14.66 13.12
N ARG A 143 -1.05 -13.36 13.46
CA ARG A 143 -1.87 -12.82 14.55
C ARG A 143 -3.35 -12.80 14.15
N GLY A 144 -3.90 -13.99 13.92
CA GLY A 144 -5.33 -14.21 13.82
C GLY A 144 -6.01 -14.00 15.18
N PRO A 145 -7.35 -13.94 15.22
CA PRO A 145 -8.12 -13.70 16.44
C PRO A 145 -7.88 -14.71 17.57
N GLU A 146 -7.19 -15.82 17.30
CA GLU A 146 -6.83 -16.84 18.30
C GLU A 146 -5.67 -16.42 19.22
N GLU A 147 -4.87 -15.41 18.86
CA GLU A 147 -3.83 -14.84 19.73
C GLU A 147 -4.32 -13.63 20.55
N ARG A 148 -5.60 -13.25 20.39
CA ARG A 148 -6.30 -12.57 21.48
C ARG A 148 -6.71 -13.70 22.42
N GLY A 149 -5.79 -14.08 23.29
CA GLY A 149 -6.08 -15.03 24.36
C GLY A 149 -7.41 -14.66 25.03
N PRO A 150 -8.14 -15.64 25.60
CA PRO A 150 -9.35 -15.35 26.34
C PRO A 150 -9.07 -14.17 27.28
N PRO A 151 -10.00 -13.20 27.45
CA PRO A 151 -9.80 -12.15 28.43
C PRO A 151 -9.39 -12.85 29.70
N GLU A 152 -8.19 -12.54 30.20
CA GLU A 152 -7.70 -13.11 31.44
C GLU A 152 -8.83 -12.93 32.43
N THR A 153 -9.47 -14.05 32.82
CA THR A 153 -10.38 -14.05 33.94
C THR A 153 -9.51 -13.65 35.10
N ASP A 154 -9.66 -12.40 35.53
CA ASP A 154 -9.11 -11.90 36.79
C ASP A 154 -9.30 -13.01 37.82
N PRO A 155 -8.23 -13.63 38.35
CA PRO A 155 -8.39 -14.48 39.51
C PRO A 155 -9.02 -13.61 40.58
N GLU A 156 -10.17 -14.08 41.07
CA GLU A 156 -10.97 -13.49 42.13
C GLU A 156 -10.06 -12.75 43.13
N GLU A 157 -10.33 -11.47 43.34
CA GLU A 157 -9.66 -10.60 44.31
C GLU A 157 -9.74 -11.21 45.72
N ASP A 158 -8.83 -12.14 46.02
CA ASP A 158 -8.62 -12.63 47.37
C ASP A 158 -7.52 -11.79 48.01
N GLY A 159 -7.95 -10.65 48.55
CA GLY A 159 -7.38 -10.03 49.75
C GLY A 159 -5.89 -9.70 49.75
N LEU A 160 -5.33 -9.17 48.66
CA LEU A 160 -4.02 -8.51 48.74
C LEU A 160 -4.25 -7.06 49.18
N GLU A 161 -4.10 -6.85 50.49
CA GLU A 161 -3.95 -5.53 51.11
C GLU A 161 -2.70 -4.86 50.52
N LEU A 162 -2.88 -4.14 49.41
CA LEU A 162 -1.84 -3.34 48.79
C LEU A 162 -1.58 -2.15 49.71
N GLU A 163 -0.43 -2.13 50.37
CA GLU A 163 0.07 -0.96 51.11
C GLU A 163 0.01 0.26 50.17
N GLU A 164 -0.79 1.25 50.52
CA GLU A 164 -0.92 2.49 49.76
C GLU A 164 0.43 3.21 49.73
N ASP A 165 1.02 3.29 48.54
CA ASP A 165 2.25 4.05 48.29
C ASP A 165 1.97 5.54 48.59
N PRO A 166 2.63 6.13 49.61
CA PRO A 166 2.40 7.51 50.03
C PRO A 166 2.80 8.55 48.96
N TYR A 167 3.33 8.12 47.82
CA TYR A 167 3.74 9.00 46.73
C TYR A 167 2.65 9.27 45.68
N PHE A 168 1.51 8.56 45.71
CA PHE A 168 0.41 8.69 44.73
C PHE A 168 -0.88 9.33 45.27
N THR A 169 -0.87 9.90 46.47
CA THR A 169 -2.04 10.55 47.09
C THR A 169 -2.18 12.03 46.73
N ASP A 170 -2.05 12.41 45.47
CA ASP A 170 -2.40 13.78 45.02
C ASP A 170 -3.06 13.80 43.63
N GLY A 171 -4.39 13.66 43.65
CA GLY A 171 -5.32 14.52 42.92
C GLY A 171 -5.33 14.48 41.39
N PHE A 172 -6.00 13.49 40.80
CA PHE A 172 -6.61 13.67 39.48
C PHE A 172 -8.09 14.05 39.62
N PRO A 173 -8.56 15.13 38.97
CA PRO A 173 -9.94 15.57 39.09
C PRO A 173 -10.91 14.64 38.35
N ASP A 174 -11.92 14.17 39.09
CA ASP A 174 -13.12 13.48 38.62
C ASP A 174 -13.83 14.27 37.52
N SER A 175 -13.66 13.88 36.25
CA SER A 175 -14.68 14.11 35.22
C SER A 175 -14.33 13.40 33.91
N PHE A 176 -14.67 12.11 33.81
CA PHE A 176 -15.21 11.55 32.56
C PHE A 176 -16.24 10.49 32.93
N GLY A 177 -17.50 10.90 32.93
CA GLY A 177 -18.63 10.03 33.27
C GLY A 177 -18.66 8.77 32.42
N VAL A 178 -18.68 7.63 33.09
CA VAL A 178 -18.93 6.31 32.52
C VAL A 178 -20.32 6.28 31.90
N THR A 179 -20.40 6.32 30.57
CA THR A 179 -21.58 5.93 29.81
C THR A 179 -21.74 4.41 29.89
N LYS A 180 -22.64 3.95 30.75
CA LYS A 180 -23.14 2.56 30.75
C LYS A 180 -23.85 2.28 29.42
N ASN A 181 -23.22 1.51 28.52
CA ASN A 181 -23.94 0.88 27.42
C ASN A 181 -24.75 -0.33 27.95
N PRO A 182 -26.05 -0.44 27.63
CA PRO A 182 -26.87 -1.56 28.09
C PRO A 182 -26.61 -2.84 27.27
N SER A 183 -26.59 -3.98 27.97
CA SER A 183 -26.45 -5.33 27.43
C SER A 183 -27.61 -5.71 26.48
N PRO A 184 -27.39 -6.53 25.44
CA PRO A 184 -28.46 -6.96 24.54
C PRO A 184 -29.32 -8.03 25.21
N ALA A 185 -30.60 -7.72 25.42
CA ALA A 185 -31.59 -8.66 25.91
C ALA A 185 -32.03 -9.65 24.82
N SER A 186 -32.28 -10.87 25.31
CA SER A 186 -32.86 -12.05 24.66
C SER A 186 -34.02 -11.80 23.70
N THR A 187 -34.02 -12.55 22.60
CA THR A 187 -35.12 -12.78 21.66
C THR A 187 -36.43 -13.22 22.35
N PRO A 188 -37.58 -12.86 21.76
CA PRO A 188 -38.72 -13.76 21.77
C PRO A 188 -39.24 -14.07 20.36
N SER A 189 -39.50 -15.35 20.18
CA SER A 189 -40.23 -15.99 19.08
C SER A 189 -41.73 -15.70 19.18
N GLY A 190 -42.40 -15.47 18.04
CA GLY A 190 -43.85 -15.73 17.95
C GLY A 190 -44.67 -14.79 17.06
N LYS A 191 -44.98 -15.28 15.85
CA LYS A 191 -46.26 -15.22 15.12
C LYS A 191 -47.03 -13.88 15.06
N GLY A 192 -47.30 -13.41 13.84
CA GLY A 192 -48.58 -12.77 13.54
C GLY A 192 -48.61 -11.72 12.43
N GLN A 193 -49.15 -12.15 11.30
CA GLN A 193 -49.94 -11.38 10.32
C GLN A 193 -49.30 -10.38 9.33
N VAL A 194 -49.74 -10.62 8.10
CA VAL A 194 -49.62 -9.87 6.85
C VAL A 194 -50.54 -8.64 6.88
N SER A 195 -50.07 -7.48 6.40
CA SER A 195 -50.87 -6.65 5.49
C SER A 195 -49.99 -5.77 4.61
N GLU A 196 -50.14 -6.02 3.33
CA GLU A 196 -49.90 -5.15 2.18
C GLU A 196 -50.59 -3.79 2.35
N VAL A 197 -49.92 -2.67 2.02
CA VAL A 197 -50.55 -1.46 1.43
C VAL A 197 -49.52 -0.72 0.56
N VAL A 198 -49.93 -0.42 -0.66
CA VAL A 198 -49.25 0.30 -1.75
C VAL A 198 -49.56 1.81 -1.71
N SER A 199 -48.69 2.62 -2.32
CA SER A 199 -48.82 4.04 -2.72
C SER A 199 -48.68 5.10 -1.60
N ARG A 200 -48.00 6.23 -1.83
CA ARG A 200 -47.89 7.09 -3.03
C ARG A 200 -46.48 7.57 -3.30
#